data_AF-A0A0B6ZLP6-F1
#
_entry.id   AF-A0A0B6ZLP6-F1
#
_cell.length_a   1.000
_cell.length_b   1.000
_cell.length_c   1.000
_cell.angle_alpha   90.00
_cell.angle_beta   90.00
_cell.angle_gamma   90.00
#
_symmetry.space_group_name_H-M   'P 1'
#
loop_
_entity.id
_entity.type
_entity.pdbx_description
1 polymer ?
#
loop_
_entity_poly.entity_id
_entity_poly.type
_entity_poly.pdbx_seq_one_letter_code
_entity_poly.pdbx_strand_id
1 'polypeptide(L)'
;RDVKGLITNTDVPFARWDTDRVTAWMNDIGLNMYLVDCKRWVKNGEQLLRSSPHDLEKELNIKNSLHRKKLQLAMKAAAAEGIDRF
;
A
#
# COMPACT_ATOMS: atom_id res chain seq x y z
N ARG A 1 -13.25 -10.70 -15.20
CA ARG A 1 -12.45 -11.33 -14.12
C ARG A 1 -12.22 -10.24 -13.07
N ASP A 2 -13.03 -10.21 -12.02
CA ASP A 2 -12.95 -9.21 -10.96
C ASP A 2 -11.76 -9.49 -10.05
N VAL A 3 -10.63 -8.86 -10.35
CA VAL A 3 -9.41 -8.85 -9.51
C VAL A 3 -9.63 -8.18 -8.15
N LYS A 4 -10.67 -7.35 -8.02
CA LYS A 4 -11.03 -6.62 -6.79
C LYS A 4 -11.36 -7.53 -5.59
N GLY A 5 -11.77 -8.78 -5.81
CA GLY A 5 -12.18 -9.70 -4.75
C GLY A 5 -11.07 -10.60 -4.18
N LEU A 6 -9.84 -10.57 -4.74
CA LEU A 6 -8.78 -11.50 -4.34
C LEU A 6 -7.82 -10.94 -3.27
N ILE A 7 -7.69 -9.62 -3.15
CA ILE A 7 -6.82 -8.96 -2.15
C ILE A 7 -7.55 -8.46 -0.91
N THR A 8 -8.87 -8.25 -0.96
CA THR A 8 -9.71 -8.04 0.24
C THR A 8 -9.96 -9.35 1.00
N ASN A 9 -9.55 -10.48 0.43
CA ASN A 9 -9.69 -11.81 0.99
C ASN A 9 -8.33 -12.37 1.45
N THR A 10 -7.48 -11.51 2.03
CA THR A 10 -6.23 -11.95 2.64
C THR A 10 -6.44 -12.12 4.14
N ASP A 11 -6.39 -13.36 4.62
CA ASP A 11 -6.24 -13.67 6.06
C ASP A 11 -4.90 -13.17 6.65
N VAL A 12 -4.08 -12.51 5.81
CA VAL A 12 -2.80 -11.92 6.17
C VAL A 12 -2.98 -10.41 6.33
N PRO A 13 -2.73 -9.84 7.52
CA PRO A 13 -2.79 -8.39 7.75
C PRO A 13 -1.85 -7.61 6.84
N PHE A 14 -2.21 -6.38 6.47
CA PHE A 14 -1.43 -5.51 5.58
C PHE A 14 0.05 -5.40 5.99
N ALA A 15 0.34 -5.29 7.29
CA ALA A 15 1.70 -5.21 7.81
C ALA A 15 2.62 -6.38 7.38
N ARG A 16 2.03 -7.56 7.13
CA ARG A 16 2.74 -8.79 6.74
C ARG A 16 2.78 -9.04 5.24
N TRP A 17 2.24 -8.13 4.42
CA TRP A 17 2.32 -8.25 2.98
C TRP A 17 3.76 -8.05 2.51
N ASP A 18 4.24 -8.92 1.63
CA ASP A 18 5.52 -8.77 0.95
C ASP A 18 5.47 -7.68 -0.12
N THR A 19 6.64 -7.35 -0.69
CA THR A 19 6.77 -6.34 -1.75
C THR A 19 5.84 -6.60 -2.93
N ASP A 20 5.70 -7.83 -3.38
CA ASP A 20 4.88 -8.15 -4.56
C ASP A 20 3.40 -7.89 -4.29
N ARG A 21 2.86 -8.31 -3.13
CA ARG A 21 1.48 -8.01 -2.73
C ARG A 21 1.24 -6.52 -2.56
N VAL A 22 2.17 -5.80 -1.94
CA VAL A 22 2.07 -4.34 -1.81
C VAL A 22 2.03 -3.67 -3.19
N THR A 23 2.84 -4.14 -4.14
CA THR A 23 2.86 -3.54 -5.49
C THR A 23 1.62 -3.88 -6.30
N ALA A 24 1.09 -5.09 -6.18
CA ALA A 24 -0.21 -5.47 -6.76
C ALA A 24 -1.33 -4.60 -6.18
N TRP A 25 -1.35 -4.41 -4.87
CA TRP A 25 -2.30 -3.52 -4.20
C TRP A 25 -2.17 -2.07 -4.66
N MET A 26 -0.96 -1.53 -4.77
CA MET A 26 -0.75 -0.18 -5.31
C MET A 26 -1.32 -0.03 -6.73
N ASN A 27 -1.16 -1.05 -7.58
CA ASN A 27 -1.77 -1.06 -8.89
C ASN A 27 -3.31 -1.00 -8.80
N ASP A 28 -3.90 -1.79 -7.92
CA ASP A 28 -5.35 -1.91 -7.79
C ASP A 28 -6.02 -0.66 -7.19
N ILE A 29 -5.32 0.06 -6.32
CA ILE A 29 -5.72 1.40 -5.88
C ILE A 29 -5.36 2.50 -6.89
N GLY A 30 -4.92 2.15 -8.10
CA GLY A 30 -4.65 3.10 -9.20
C GLY A 30 -3.41 3.96 -8.99
N LEU A 31 -2.39 3.45 -8.30
CA LEU A 31 -1.08 4.08 -8.07
C LEU A 31 0.05 3.37 -8.84
N ASN A 32 -0.29 2.74 -9.98
CA ASN A 32 0.60 1.93 -10.82
C ASN A 32 1.83 2.70 -11.37
N MET A 33 1.79 4.03 -11.40
CA MET A 33 2.92 4.87 -11.81
C MET A 33 4.09 4.87 -10.80
N TYR A 34 3.85 4.46 -9.55
CA TYR A 34 4.87 4.45 -8.48
C TYR A 34 5.46 3.06 -8.23
N LEU A 35 5.13 2.06 -9.06
CA LEU A 35 5.53 0.67 -8.81
C LEU A 35 7.03 0.44 -8.87
N VAL A 36 7.76 1.18 -9.72
CA VAL A 36 9.22 1.04 -9.83
C VAL A 36 9.89 1.46 -8.53
N ASP A 37 9.57 2.65 -8.02
CA ASP A 37 10.11 3.16 -6.77
C ASP A 37 9.63 2.34 -5.56
N CYS A 38 8.37 1.88 -5.59
CA CYS A 38 7.83 1.00 -4.56
C CYS A 38 8.57 -0.34 -4.49
N LYS A 39 8.80 -1.01 -5.63
CA LYS A 39 9.59 -2.26 -5.68
C LYS A 39 11.02 -2.07 -5.20
N ARG A 40 11.62 -0.90 -5.46
CA ARG A 40 12.98 -0.59 -5.02
C ARG A 40 13.07 -0.39 -3.51
N TRP A 41 12.10 0.32 -2.93
CA TRP A 41 12.21 0.81 -1.56
C TRP A 41 11.42 -0.01 -0.54
N VAL A 42 10.24 -0.52 -0.90
CA VAL A 42 9.32 -1.18 0.03
C VAL A 42 9.66 -2.66 0.17
N LYS A 43 9.94 -3.08 1.40
CA LYS A 43 10.21 -4.49 1.75
C LYS A 43 8.94 -5.25 2.14
N ASN A 44 7.99 -4.57 2.77
CA ASN A 44 6.72 -5.12 3.22
C ASN A 44 5.72 -4.00 3.58
N GLY A 45 4.48 -4.37 3.90
CA GLY A 45 3.45 -3.41 4.30
C GLY A 45 3.73 -2.72 5.64
N GLU A 46 4.45 -3.34 6.57
CA GLU A 46 4.85 -2.71 7.83
C GLU A 46 5.74 -1.48 7.60
N GLN A 47 6.69 -1.56 6.66
CA GLN A 47 7.53 -0.41 6.30
C GLN A 47 6.67 0.77 5.86
N LEU A 48 5.67 0.55 5.00
CA LEU A 48 4.75 1.61 4.60
C LEU A 48 4.04 2.21 5.80
N LEU A 49 3.45 1.37 6.67
CA LEU A 49 2.71 1.83 7.86
C LEU A 49 3.55 2.67 8.83
N ARG A 50 4.84 2.37 8.96
CA ARG A 50 5.76 3.09 9.86
C ARG A 50 6.44 4.29 9.21
N SER A 51 6.40 4.40 7.88
CA SER A 51 7.07 5.48 7.16
C SER A 51 6.40 6.82 7.42
N SER A 52 7.20 7.87 7.60
CA SER A 52 6.66 9.22 7.72
C SER A 52 6.06 9.68 6.39
N PRO A 53 5.14 10.66 6.40
CA PRO A 53 4.68 11.28 5.17
C PRO A 53 5.84 11.73 4.26
N HIS A 54 6.88 12.32 4.84
CA HIS A 54 8.07 12.78 4.13
C HIS A 54 8.81 11.64 3.43
N ASP A 55 9.03 10.51 4.11
CA ASP A 55 9.69 9.34 3.50
C ASP A 55 8.85 8.78 2.34
N LEU A 56 7.52 8.73 2.49
CA LEU A 56 6.63 8.32 1.41
C LEU A 56 6.71 9.25 0.20
N GLU A 57 6.78 10.57 0.38
CA GLU A 57 6.89 11.50 -0.76
C GLU A 57 8.25 11.33 -1.47
N LYS A 58 9.32 11.24 -0.68
CA LYS A 58 10.69 11.19 -1.17
C LYS A 58 10.99 9.87 -1.88
N GLU A 59 10.73 8.75 -1.22
CA GLU A 59 11.20 7.44 -1.65
C GLU A 59 10.31 6.82 -2.73
N LEU A 60 9.01 7.15 -2.74
CA LEU A 60 8.07 6.78 -3.81
C LEU A 60 7.94 7.87 -4.90
N ASN A 61 8.65 9.00 -4.76
CA ASN A 61 8.64 10.12 -5.70
C ASN A 61 7.23 10.68 -6.00
N ILE A 62 6.37 10.76 -4.97
CA ILE A 62 4.97 11.19 -5.13
C ILE A 62 4.84 12.71 -5.00
N LYS A 63 4.92 13.41 -6.13
CA LYS A 63 4.76 14.89 -6.17
C LYS A 63 3.31 15.38 -6.10
N ASN A 64 2.35 14.57 -6.55
CA ASN A 64 0.93 14.93 -6.52
C ASN A 64 0.32 14.73 -5.13
N SER A 65 -0.19 15.81 -4.52
CA SER A 65 -0.78 15.79 -3.17
C SER A 65 -2.01 14.89 -3.05
N LEU A 66 -2.82 14.77 -4.11
CA LEU A 66 -3.99 13.87 -4.10
C LEU A 66 -3.58 12.40 -4.08
N HIS A 67 -2.51 12.04 -4.81
CA HIS A 67 -1.99 10.67 -4.79
C HIS A 67 -1.42 10.30 -3.42
N ARG A 68 -0.70 11.24 -2.78
CA ARG A 68 -0.23 11.06 -1.40
C ARG A 68 -1.37 10.83 -0.43
N LYS A 69 -2.41 11.67 -0.52
CA LYS A 69 -3.58 11.53 0.34
C LYS A 69 -4.30 10.21 0.11
N LYS A 70 -4.42 9.77 -1.16
CA LYS A 70 -5.01 8.47 -1.53
C LYS A 70 -4.25 7.31 -0.90
N LEU A 71 -2.91 7.28 -1.03
CA LEU A 71 -2.06 6.25 -0.43
C LEU A 71 -2.24 6.20 1.09
N GLN A 72 -2.17 7.35 1.76
CA GLN A 72 -2.33 7.43 3.22
C GLN A 72 -3.70 6.92 3.70
N LEU A 73 -4.78 7.27 3.01
CA LEU A 73 -6.12 6.81 3.37
C LEU A 73 -6.27 5.31 3.11
N ALA A 74 -5.76 4.81 1.98
CA ALA A 74 -5.81 3.39 1.65
C ALA A 74 -5.00 2.54 2.64
N MET A 75 -3.83 3.01 3.10
CA MET A 75 -3.04 2.34 4.14
C MET A 75 -3.78 2.26 5.48
N LYS A 76 -4.48 3.35 5.87
CA LYS A 76 -5.30 3.36 7.10
C LYS A 76 -6.45 2.35 7.03
N ALA A 77 -7.13 2.28 5.88
CA ALA A 77 -8.19 1.30 5.67
C ALA A 77 -7.65 -0.14 5.70
N ALA A 78 -6.57 -0.42 4.97
CA ALA A 78 -5.95 -1.74 4.91
C ALA A 78 -5.41 -2.22 6.28
N ALA A 79 -4.94 -1.29 7.13
CA ALA A 79 -4.54 -1.61 8.49
C ALA A 79 -5.74 -1.92 9.41
N ALA A 80 -6.87 -1.22 9.22
CA ALA A 80 -8.09 -1.42 10.01
C ALA A 80 -8.81 -2.73 9.66
N GLU A 81 -8.85 -3.13 8.38
CA GLU A 81 -9.47 -4.39 7.93
C GLU A 81 -8.82 -5.65 8.52
N GLY A 82 -7.60 -5.55 9.06
CA GLY A 82 -6.92 -6.63 9.78
C GLY A 82 -7.16 -6.65 11.29
N ILE A 83 -7.82 -5.63 11.86
CA ILE A 83 -8.04 -5.49 13.31
C ILE A 83 -9.44 -5.98 13.71
N ASP A 84 -10.44 -5.87 12.82
CA ASP A 84 -11.85 -6.23 13.10
C ASP A 84 -12.21 -7.72 12.87
N ARG A 85 -11.22 -8.62 12.79
CA ARG A 85 -11.46 -10.07 12.62
C ARG A 85 -11.29 -10.90 13.91
N PHE A 86 -11.40 -10.28 15.08
CA PHE A 86 -11.41 -10.97 16.37
C PHE A 86 -12.73 -10.78 17.10
#